data_AF-A0A1Y4QLJ7-F1
#
_entry.id   AF-A0A1Y4QLJ7-F1
#
_cell.length_a   1.000
_cell.length_b   1.000
_cell.length_c   1.000
_cell.angle_alpha   90.00
_cell.angle_beta   90.00
_cell.angle_gamma   90.00
#
_symmetry.space_group_name_H-M   'P 1'
#
loop_
_entity.id
_entity.type
_entity.pdbx_description
1 polymer ?
#
loop_
_entity_poly.entity_id
_entity_poly.type
_entity_poly.pdbx_seq_one_letter_code
_entity_poly.pdbx_strand_id
1 'polypeptide(L)'
;MSYIDNLDRRRSVLAARHELSHFSDLYKLHQFDDVYELNMGSCSDSIISMINYLNYDSREINKIDRRDRQIREIKKVLEAISKLTNKKELEYIYYKYIQIKTNKEIEKIMKIKSRTRERIAGEALFTMSLLLNVEVCKEE
;
A
#
# COMPACT_ATOMS: atom_id res chain seq x y z
N MET A 1 -3.49 32.21 -2.49
CA MET A 1 -2.86 31.01 -3.10
C MET A 1 -3.37 29.81 -2.34
N SER A 2 -4.05 28.86 -2.99
CA SER A 2 -4.46 27.62 -2.32
C SER A 2 -3.26 26.71 -2.14
N TYR A 3 -3.20 25.93 -1.06
CA TYR A 3 -2.14 24.92 -0.84
C TYR A 3 -1.94 24.01 -2.05
N ILE A 4 -3.05 23.64 -2.71
CA ILE A 4 -3.07 22.77 -3.89
C ILE A 4 -2.38 23.42 -5.11
N ASP A 5 -2.40 24.74 -5.23
CA ASP A 5 -1.82 25.47 -6.37
C ASP A 5 -0.29 25.45 -6.35
N ASN A 6 0.30 25.30 -5.16
CA ASN A 6 1.74 25.22 -4.94
C ASN A 6 2.31 23.81 -5.17
N LEU A 7 1.46 22.80 -5.36
CA LEU A 7 1.92 21.43 -5.56
C LEU A 7 2.36 21.17 -7.01
N ASP A 8 3.49 20.50 -7.17
CA ASP A 8 3.88 19.89 -8.43
C ASP A 8 3.12 18.58 -8.60
N ARG A 9 1.97 18.66 -9.28
CA ARG A 9 1.11 17.51 -9.56
C ARG A 9 1.86 16.33 -10.16
N ARG A 10 2.85 16.57 -11.03
CA ARG A 10 3.58 15.48 -11.70
C ARG A 10 4.50 14.77 -10.71
N ARG A 11 5.27 15.52 -9.91
CA ARG A 11 6.14 14.96 -8.88
C ARG A 11 5.34 14.25 -7.78
N SER A 12 4.22 14.82 -7.32
CA SER A 12 3.33 14.18 -6.35
C SER A 12 2.73 12.85 -6.86
N VAL A 13 2.32 12.81 -8.13
CA VAL A 13 1.83 11.56 -8.76
C VAL A 13 2.92 10.50 -8.85
N LEU A 14 4.17 10.89 -9.11
CA LEU A 14 5.31 9.97 -9.13
C LEU A 14 5.62 9.44 -7.73
N ALA A 15 5.60 10.30 -6.70
CA ALA A 15 5.80 9.90 -5.31
C ALA A 15 4.72 8.90 -4.87
N ALA A 16 3.45 9.19 -5.09
CA ALA A 16 2.36 8.27 -4.78
C ALA A 16 2.45 6.95 -5.56
N ARG A 17 2.89 6.99 -6.82
CA ARG A 17 3.12 5.76 -7.60
C ARG A 17 4.19 4.90 -6.96
N HIS A 18 5.29 5.49 -6.50
CA HIS A 18 6.37 4.77 -5.83
C HIS A 18 5.87 4.13 -4.52
N GLU A 19 5.18 4.91 -3.67
CA GLU A 19 4.59 4.41 -2.42
C GLU A 19 3.61 3.26 -2.64
N LEU A 20 2.72 3.38 -3.64
CA LEU A 20 1.74 2.34 -3.94
C LEU A 20 2.37 1.09 -4.57
N SER A 21 3.46 1.23 -5.32
CA SER A 21 4.22 0.09 -5.82
C SER A 21 4.92 -0.64 -4.68
N HIS A 22 5.60 0.09 -3.78
CA HIS A 22 6.22 -0.49 -2.59
C HIS A 22 5.19 -1.19 -1.70
N PHE A 23 4.03 -0.56 -1.48
CA PHE A 23 2.89 -1.19 -0.82
C PHE A 23 2.46 -2.48 -1.51
N SER A 24 2.30 -2.49 -2.83
CA SER A 24 1.85 -3.68 -3.57
C SER A 24 2.82 -4.85 -3.37
N ASP A 25 4.13 -4.58 -3.34
CA ASP A 25 5.14 -5.60 -3.11
C ASP A 25 5.09 -6.13 -1.67
N LEU A 26 4.99 -5.24 -0.69
CA LEU A 26 4.83 -5.62 0.72
C LEU A 26 3.54 -6.40 0.95
N TYR A 27 2.42 -5.92 0.43
CA TYR A 27 1.12 -6.55 0.60
C TYR A 27 1.10 -7.96 0.00
N LYS A 28 1.74 -8.15 -1.16
CA LYS A 28 1.89 -9.47 -1.76
C LYS A 28 2.71 -10.41 -0.88
N LEU A 29 3.83 -9.95 -0.31
CA LEU A 29 4.65 -10.77 0.59
C LEU A 29 3.84 -11.24 1.80
N HIS A 30 3.14 -10.31 2.45
CA HIS A 30 2.34 -10.61 3.65
C HIS A 30 1.07 -11.43 3.34
N GLN A 31 0.51 -11.37 2.13
CA GLN A 31 -0.60 -12.26 1.73
C GLN A 31 -0.21 -13.75 1.67
N PHE A 32 1.07 -14.07 1.43
CA PHE A 32 1.55 -15.45 1.35
C PHE A 32 2.13 -15.96 2.68
N ASP A 33 2.50 -15.08 3.61
CA ASP A 33 3.02 -15.47 4.93
C ASP A 33 1.92 -16.10 5.81
N ASP A 34 0.65 -15.68 5.68
CA ASP A 34 -0.51 -16.31 6.36
C ASP A 34 -0.70 -17.79 5.96
N VAL A 35 -0.18 -18.22 4.80
CA VAL A 35 -0.25 -19.62 4.34
C VAL A 35 0.85 -20.48 4.96
N TYR A 36 1.95 -19.88 5.43
CA TYR A 36 3.08 -20.60 6.02
C TYR A 36 3.10 -20.61 7.56
N GLU A 37 2.31 -19.77 8.24
CA GLU A 37 2.26 -19.73 9.72
C GLU A 37 1.05 -20.48 10.35
N LEU A 38 0.08 -20.98 9.56
CA LEU A 38 -1.10 -21.72 10.07
C LEU A 38 -0.85 -23.20 10.45
N ASN A 39 0.40 -23.55 10.80
CA ASN A 39 0.75 -24.87 11.34
C ASN A 39 1.39 -24.80 12.75
N MET A 40 1.19 -23.71 13.48
CA MET A 40 1.57 -23.61 14.90
C MET A 40 0.33 -23.71 15.81
N GLY A 41 0.04 -24.94 16.23
CA GLY A 41 -0.06 -25.28 17.65
C GLY A 41 -1.18 -24.67 18.51
N SER A 42 -2.21 -25.48 18.74
CA SER A 42 -3.11 -25.43 19.90
C SER A 42 -2.40 -25.04 21.23
N CYS A 43 -2.75 -23.89 21.81
CA CYS A 43 -2.79 -23.48 23.24
C CYS A 43 -1.57 -23.73 24.18
N SER A 44 -0.61 -24.61 23.87
CA SER A 44 0.66 -24.81 24.59
C SER A 44 1.75 -23.82 24.16
N ASP A 45 1.52 -23.05 23.09
CA ASP A 45 2.47 -22.10 22.52
C ASP A 45 2.64 -20.81 23.34
N SER A 46 1.81 -20.55 24.34
CA SER A 46 1.92 -19.34 25.17
C SER A 46 3.18 -19.35 26.06
N ILE A 47 3.57 -20.52 26.59
CA ILE A 47 4.77 -20.66 27.43
C ILE A 47 6.01 -20.82 26.56
N ILE A 48 5.92 -21.52 25.43
CA ILE A 48 7.02 -21.68 24.47
C ILE A 48 7.33 -20.36 23.76
N SER A 49 6.32 -19.57 23.39
CA SER A 49 6.52 -18.22 22.85
C SER A 49 7.16 -17.30 23.90
N MET A 50 6.70 -17.30 25.16
CA MET A 50 7.34 -16.53 26.24
C MET A 50 8.79 -16.97 26.54
N ILE A 51 9.08 -18.27 26.55
CA ILE A 51 10.44 -18.81 26.75
C ILE A 51 11.32 -18.51 25.53
N ASN A 52 10.78 -18.55 24.32
CA ASN A 52 11.48 -18.12 23.12
C ASN A 52 11.80 -16.63 23.21
N TYR A 53 10.84 -15.75 23.56
CA TYR A 53 11.04 -14.31 23.77
C TYR A 53 12.21 -13.97 24.72
N LEU A 54 12.47 -14.82 25.73
CA LEU A 54 13.59 -14.66 26.66
C LEU A 54 14.94 -15.14 26.09
N ASN A 55 14.94 -15.93 25.01
CA ASN A 55 16.10 -16.53 24.35
C ASN A 55 16.36 -16.01 22.93
N TYR A 56 15.67 -14.95 22.48
CA TYR A 56 15.91 -14.42 21.14
C TYR A 56 17.34 -13.87 21.02
N ASP A 57 18.14 -14.54 20.19
CA ASP A 57 19.35 -13.96 19.62
C ASP A 57 18.94 -12.67 18.88
N SER A 58 19.69 -11.58 19.05
CA SER A 58 19.38 -10.21 18.54
C SER A 58 18.87 -10.16 17.09
N ARG A 59 19.26 -11.15 16.27
CA ARG A 59 18.83 -11.35 14.88
C ARG A 59 17.35 -11.62 14.73
N GLU A 60 16.76 -12.38 15.63
CA GLU A 60 15.36 -12.74 15.53
C GLU A 60 14.44 -11.60 16.01
N ILE A 61 14.87 -10.79 16.99
CA ILE A 61 14.15 -9.55 17.40
C ILE A 61 14.12 -8.57 16.22
N ASN A 62 15.25 -8.41 15.54
CA ASN A 62 15.34 -7.57 14.34
C ASN A 62 14.42 -8.05 13.20
N LYS A 63 14.14 -9.36 13.09
CA LYS A 63 13.19 -9.89 12.11
C LYS A 63 11.75 -9.51 12.48
N ILE A 64 11.38 -9.60 13.76
CA ILE A 64 10.05 -9.21 14.25
C ILE A 64 9.84 -7.71 14.04
N ASP A 65 10.80 -6.87 14.47
CA ASP A 65 10.75 -5.42 14.28
C ASP A 65 10.58 -5.01 12.81
N ARG A 66 11.26 -5.72 11.90
CA ARG A 66 11.14 -5.48 10.46
C ARG A 66 9.74 -5.81 9.95
N ARG A 67 9.17 -6.94 10.37
CA ARG A 67 7.80 -7.32 9.99
C ARG A 67 6.78 -6.30 10.52
N ASP A 68 6.90 -5.87 11.76
CA ASP A 68 6.02 -4.87 12.36
C ASP A 68 6.08 -3.51 11.65
N ARG A 69 7.27 -3.09 11.18
CA ARG A 69 7.39 -1.89 10.34
C ARG A 69 6.65 -2.05 9.01
N GLN A 70 6.83 -3.18 8.32
CA GLN A 70 6.15 -3.45 7.05
C GLN A 70 4.63 -3.50 7.21
N ILE A 71 4.12 -4.13 8.27
CA ILE A 71 2.68 -4.16 8.57
C ILE A 71 2.14 -2.74 8.82
N ARG A 72 2.91 -1.89 9.51
CA ARG A 72 2.54 -0.47 9.70
C ARG A 72 2.47 0.29 8.38
N GLU A 73 3.43 0.08 7.48
CA GLU A 73 3.41 0.67 6.14
C GLU A 73 2.18 0.22 5.33
N ILE A 74 1.87 -1.08 5.34
CA ILE A 74 0.66 -1.63 4.71
C ILE A 74 -0.60 -0.97 5.27
N LYS A 75 -0.73 -0.91 6.59
CA LYS A 75 -1.90 -0.30 7.26
C LYS A 75 -2.07 1.17 6.91
N LYS A 76 -0.98 1.94 6.86
CA LYS A 76 -1.01 3.36 6.46
C LYS A 76 -1.65 3.52 5.08
N VAL A 77 -1.26 2.69 4.11
CA VAL A 77 -1.78 2.78 2.75
C VAL A 77 -3.24 2.32 2.67
N LEU A 78 -3.63 1.25 3.37
CA LEU A 78 -5.03 0.81 3.43
C LEU A 78 -5.94 1.86 4.07
N GLU A 79 -5.47 2.56 5.11
CA GLU A 79 -6.23 3.66 5.72
C GLU A 79 -6.37 4.87 4.78
N ALA A 80 -5.35 5.17 3.97
CA ALA A 80 -5.46 6.19 2.93
C ALA A 80 -6.46 5.77 1.84
N ILE A 81 -6.43 4.51 1.41
CA ILE A 81 -7.38 3.97 0.41
C ILE A 81 -8.82 4.06 0.93
N SER A 82 -9.07 3.79 2.21
CA SER A 82 -10.43 3.87 2.79
C SER A 82 -11.00 5.28 2.82
N LYS A 83 -10.15 6.31 2.74
CA LYS A 83 -10.53 7.73 2.66
C LYS A 83 -10.86 8.19 1.23
N LEU A 84 -10.63 7.35 0.21
CA LEU A 84 -11.00 7.68 -1.17
C LEU A 84 -12.54 7.70 -1.32
N THR A 85 -13.09 8.88 -1.60
CA THR A 85 -14.53 9.07 -1.81
C THR A 85 -14.97 8.75 -3.23
N ASN A 86 -14.08 8.93 -4.22
CA ASN A 86 -14.38 8.68 -5.62
C ASN A 86 -14.30 7.18 -5.94
N LYS A 87 -15.46 6.56 -6.20
CA LYS A 87 -15.57 5.13 -6.52
C LYS A 87 -14.67 4.70 -7.69
N LYS A 88 -14.51 5.53 -8.72
CA LYS A 88 -13.68 5.19 -9.89
C LYS A 88 -12.19 5.20 -9.55
N GLU A 89 -11.76 6.12 -8.69
CA GLU A 89 -10.38 6.18 -8.21
C GLU A 89 -10.08 4.97 -7.32
N LEU A 90 -11.00 4.64 -6.41
CA LEU A 90 -10.90 3.46 -5.55
C LEU A 90 -10.82 2.16 -6.37
N GLU A 91 -11.72 1.97 -7.34
CA GLU A 91 -11.70 0.79 -8.23
C GLU A 91 -10.37 0.68 -8.99
N TYR A 92 -9.87 1.81 -9.51
CA TYR A 92 -8.57 1.83 -10.20
C TYR A 92 -7.43 1.40 -9.27
N ILE A 93 -7.34 1.99 -8.07
CA ILE A 93 -6.28 1.67 -7.10
C ILE A 93 -6.36 0.20 -6.67
N TYR A 94 -7.56 -0.29 -6.38
CA TYR A 94 -7.81 -1.69 -6.03
C TYR A 94 -7.32 -2.64 -7.12
N TYR A 95 -7.76 -2.44 -8.37
CA TYR A 95 -7.34 -3.34 -9.45
C TYR A 95 -5.86 -3.22 -9.77
N LYS A 96 -5.28 -2.01 -9.67
CA LYS A 96 -3.89 -1.77 -10.06
C LYS A 96 -2.88 -2.25 -9.02
N TYR A 97 -3.12 -1.99 -7.74
CA TYR A 97 -2.12 -2.15 -6.68
C TYR A 97 -2.47 -3.23 -5.64
N ILE A 98 -3.72 -3.68 -5.58
CA ILE A 98 -4.12 -4.79 -4.70
C ILE A 98 -4.24 -6.09 -5.52
N GLN A 99 -4.93 -6.04 -6.66
CA GLN A 99 -5.13 -7.20 -7.54
C GLN A 99 -4.08 -7.33 -8.66
N ILE A 100 -3.16 -6.36 -8.76
CA ILE A 100 -2.01 -6.34 -9.69
C ILE A 100 -2.45 -6.63 -11.15
N LYS A 101 -3.54 -6.00 -11.60
CA LYS A 101 -4.04 -6.13 -12.98
C LYS A 101 -3.28 -5.23 -13.94
N THR A 102 -3.14 -5.70 -15.18
CA THR A 102 -2.60 -4.91 -16.28
C THR A 102 -3.57 -3.82 -16.70
N ASN A 103 -3.07 -2.75 -17.32
CA ASN A 103 -3.90 -1.63 -17.77
C ASN A 103 -5.01 -2.09 -18.74
N LYS A 104 -4.71 -3.06 -19.61
CA LYS A 104 -5.68 -3.65 -20.54
C LYS A 104 -6.79 -4.42 -19.83
N GLU A 105 -6.47 -5.15 -18.76
CA GLU A 105 -7.48 -5.84 -17.96
C GLU A 105 -8.37 -4.85 -17.22
N ILE A 106 -7.78 -3.80 -16.63
CA ILE A 106 -8.52 -2.74 -15.94
C ILE A 106 -9.50 -2.05 -16.91
N GLU A 107 -9.06 -1.73 -18.13
CA GLU A 107 -9.92 -1.17 -19.19
C GLU A 107 -11.11 -2.06 -19.50
N LYS A 108 -10.88 -3.39 -19.60
CA LYS A 108 -11.94 -4.37 -19.83
C LYS A 108 -12.90 -4.48 -18.64
N ILE A 109 -12.38 -4.60 -17.43
CA ILE A 109 -13.17 -4.78 -16.19
C ILE A 109 -14.03 -3.55 -15.92
N MET A 110 -13.44 -2.36 -15.97
CA MET A 110 -14.14 -1.10 -15.74
C MET A 110 -14.96 -0.64 -16.97
N LYS A 111 -14.84 -1.32 -18.11
CA LYS A 111 -15.50 -0.97 -19.39
C LYS A 111 -15.20 0.48 -19.82
N ILE A 112 -13.94 0.89 -19.73
CA ILE A 112 -13.48 2.24 -20.06
C ILE A 112 -12.39 2.23 -21.14
N LYS A 113 -12.27 3.33 -21.89
CA LYS A 113 -11.18 3.55 -22.85
C LYS A 113 -9.88 3.92 -22.14
N SER A 114 -8.72 3.65 -22.77
CA SER A 114 -7.39 3.97 -22.23
C SER A 114 -7.26 5.43 -21.78
N ARG A 115 -7.72 6.40 -22.60
CA ARG A 115 -7.67 7.84 -22.23
C ARG A 115 -8.43 8.14 -20.92
N THR A 116 -9.58 7.50 -20.73
CA THR A 116 -10.38 7.66 -19.50
C THR A 116 -9.68 7.00 -18.31
N ARG A 117 -9.08 5.82 -18.51
CA ARG A 117 -8.24 5.17 -17.49
C ARG A 117 -7.09 6.06 -17.07
N GLU A 118 -6.38 6.68 -18.01
CA GLU A 118 -5.23 7.56 -17.71
C GLU A 118 -5.64 8.78 -16.89
N ARG A 119 -6.80 9.38 -17.20
CA ARG A 119 -7.35 10.47 -16.39
C ARG A 119 -7.66 10.01 -14.97
N ILE A 120 -8.39 8.91 -14.82
CA ILE A 120 -8.73 8.32 -13.51
C ILE A 120 -7.46 7.98 -12.73
N ALA A 121 -6.46 7.39 -13.40
CA ALA A 121 -5.19 7.04 -12.77
C ALA A 121 -4.44 8.27 -12.27
N GLY A 122 -4.38 9.34 -13.07
CA GLY A 122 -3.74 10.59 -12.68
C GLY A 122 -4.47 11.31 -11.54
N GLU A 123 -5.80 11.22 -11.50
CA GLU A 123 -6.62 11.74 -10.39
C GLU A 123 -6.39 10.91 -9.12
N ALA A 124 -6.57 9.59 -9.20
CA ALA A 124 -6.40 8.67 -8.07
C ALA A 124 -5.01 8.78 -7.44
N LEU A 125 -3.95 8.79 -8.24
CA LEU A 125 -2.58 8.90 -7.73
C LEU A 125 -2.31 10.26 -7.08
N PHE A 126 -2.91 11.33 -7.60
CA PHE A 126 -2.79 12.65 -6.97
C PHE A 126 -3.56 12.69 -5.64
N THR A 127 -4.80 12.18 -5.59
CA THR A 127 -5.56 12.07 -4.35
C THR A 127 -4.82 11.24 -3.31
N MET A 128 -4.22 10.12 -3.72
CA MET A 128 -3.40 9.30 -2.83
C MET A 128 -2.14 10.02 -2.34
N SER A 129 -1.51 10.86 -3.17
CA SER A 129 -0.36 11.65 -2.71
C SER A 129 -0.71 12.55 -1.53
N LEU A 130 -1.86 13.21 -1.60
CA LEU A 130 -2.38 14.08 -0.53
C LEU A 130 -2.75 13.28 0.72
N LEU A 131 -3.39 12.12 0.56
CA LEU A 131 -3.81 11.29 1.70
C LEU A 131 -2.63 10.63 2.42
N LEU A 132 -1.52 10.39 1.71
CA LEU A 132 -0.31 9.78 2.25
C LEU A 132 0.71 10.82 2.78
N ASN A 133 0.44 12.11 2.55
CA ASN A 133 1.35 13.24 2.80
C ASN A 133 2.70 13.06 2.08
N VAL A 134 2.67 12.72 0.79
CA VAL A 134 3.86 12.52 -0.06
C VAL A 134 3.86 13.44 -1.28
N GLU A 135 3.00 14.45 -1.28
CA GLU A 135 2.97 15.50 -2.28
C GLU A 135 4.27 16.33 -2.26
N VAL A 136 4.64 16.84 -3.43
CA VAL A 136 5.85 17.64 -3.64
C VAL A 136 5.45 19.05 -4.03
N CYS A 137 5.95 20.05 -3.31
CA CYS A 137 5.78 21.46 -3.66
C CYS A 137 6.66 21.85 -4.86
N LYS A 138 6.22 22.84 -5.64
CA LYS A 138 7.05 23.47 -6.66
C LYS A 138 8.22 24.18 -5.98
N GLU A 139 9.42 23.97 -6.50
CA GLU A 139 10.59 24.77 -6.13
C GLU A 139 10.43 26.14 -6.81
N GLU A 140 10.54 27.23 -6.04
CA GLU A 140 10.52 28.61 -6.54
C GLU A 140 11.77 28.95 -7.37
#